data_AF-A0AAV0UJE9-F1
#
_entry.id   AF-A0AAV0UJE9-F1
#
_cell.length_a   1.000
_cell.length_b   1.000
_cell.length_c   1.000
_cell.angle_alpha   90.00
_cell.angle_beta   90.00
_cell.angle_gamma   90.00
#
_symmetry.space_group_name_H-M   'P 1'
#
loop_
_entity.id
_entity.type
_entity.pdbx_description
1 polymer ?
#
loop_
_entity_poly.entity_id
_entity_poly.type
_entity_poly.pdbx_seq_one_letter_code
_entity_poly.pdbx_strand_id
1 'polypeptide(L)'
;MELHGISQFDVYANPLVSDKGDTVLYNGYTTFTEGPLRFTYSLVDGASYLVTTNRSSDAKTVRCIPPSTLPFNDMLPACNALTPIPSASIGGKAIECKIGNLFKTSFAGVQYAVCLAGKLGFTAYTSAMTIGVTYLDNPVNVPKTKLNDGSSCNAIANAVGMTPTALAMLSGSEVPVSTSRILTEETHIGNGFFVVLVRLRLDRLASSGNGV
;
A
#
# COMPACT_ATOMS: atom_id res chain seq x y z
N MET A 1 5.75 -10.94 -8.86
CA MET A 1 4.40 -11.42 -8.47
C MET A 1 3.49 -11.16 -9.64
N GLU A 2 2.72 -12.15 -10.05
CA GLU A 2 1.66 -11.99 -11.05
C GLU A 2 0.35 -12.37 -10.39
N LEU A 3 -0.69 -11.57 -10.60
CA LEU A 3 -2.04 -11.88 -10.17
C LEU A 3 -2.89 -11.94 -11.43
N HIS A 4 -3.54 -13.08 -11.69
CA HIS A 4 -4.25 -13.32 -12.97
C HIS A 4 -3.32 -13.18 -14.20
N GLY A 5 -2.05 -13.60 -14.08
CA GLY A 5 -1.03 -13.46 -15.14
C GLY A 5 -0.65 -12.00 -15.48
N ILE A 6 -1.14 -11.05 -14.69
CA ILE A 6 -0.90 -9.62 -14.89
C ILE A 6 0.18 -9.17 -13.90
N SER A 7 1.23 -8.59 -14.46
CA SER A 7 2.36 -8.04 -13.71
C SER A 7 2.19 -6.56 -13.36
N GLN A 8 1.30 -5.83 -14.05
CA GLN A 8 1.05 -4.41 -13.79
C GLN A 8 -0.43 -4.15 -13.55
N PHE A 9 -0.76 -3.62 -12.38
CA PHE A 9 -2.14 -3.36 -12.00
C PHE A 9 -2.23 -2.21 -10.99
N ASP A 10 -3.40 -1.58 -10.96
CA ASP A 10 -3.70 -0.51 -10.02
C ASP A 10 -4.44 -1.06 -8.79
N VAL A 11 -4.11 -0.50 -7.63
CA VAL A 11 -4.83 -0.75 -6.38
C VAL A 11 -5.29 0.60 -5.85
N TYR A 12 -6.57 0.72 -5.54
CA TYR A 12 -7.14 1.93 -5.00
C TYR A 12 -7.42 1.74 -3.51
N ALA A 13 -7.08 2.73 -2.68
CA ALA A 13 -7.24 2.63 -1.25
C ALA A 13 -7.57 3.97 -0.58
N ASN A 14 -8.52 3.91 0.34
CA ASN A 14 -8.93 5.03 1.18
C ASN A 14 -8.47 4.73 2.61
N PRO A 15 -7.78 5.67 3.27
CA PRO A 15 -7.51 5.52 4.68
C PRO A 15 -8.80 5.70 5.49
N LEU A 16 -8.93 4.88 6.53
CA LEU A 16 -9.89 5.03 7.60
C LEU A 16 -9.08 5.41 8.83
N VAL A 17 -9.23 6.65 9.27
CA VAL A 17 -8.51 7.19 10.43
C VAL A 17 -9.47 7.28 11.58
N SER A 18 -9.00 6.88 12.76
CA SER A 18 -9.76 7.04 13.99
C SER A 18 -10.10 8.51 14.26
N ASP A 19 -11.16 8.76 15.02
CA ASP A 19 -11.57 10.12 15.38
C ASP A 19 -10.45 10.93 16.07
N LYS A 20 -9.54 10.22 16.75
CA LYS A 20 -8.38 10.82 17.44
C LYS A 20 -7.17 11.04 16.52
N GLY A 21 -7.20 10.55 15.28
CA GLY A 21 -6.08 10.63 14.36
C GLY A 21 -4.91 9.69 14.68
N ASP A 22 -5.09 8.78 15.65
CA ASP A 22 -4.01 7.98 16.23
C ASP A 22 -3.81 6.61 15.56
N THR A 23 -4.81 6.10 14.84
CA THR A 23 -4.75 4.83 14.15
C THR A 23 -5.26 4.93 12.73
N VAL A 24 -4.68 4.11 11.85
CA VAL A 24 -5.03 4.03 10.44
C VAL A 24 -5.39 2.59 10.09
N LEU A 25 -6.45 2.43 9.32
CA LEU A 25 -6.82 1.23 8.57
C LEU A 25 -6.99 1.64 7.11
N TYR A 26 -6.99 0.69 6.18
CA TYR A 26 -7.30 0.97 4.77
C TYR A 26 -8.47 0.13 4.30
N ASN A 27 -9.37 0.78 3.57
CA ASN A 27 -10.29 0.12 2.66
C ASN A 27 -9.73 0.26 1.25
N GLY A 28 -9.82 -0.78 0.45
CA GLY A 28 -9.27 -0.72 -0.89
C GLY A 28 -9.75 -1.86 -1.78
N TYR A 29 -9.47 -1.73 -3.06
CA TYR A 29 -9.78 -2.76 -4.03
C TYR A 29 -8.88 -2.72 -5.25
N THR A 30 -8.85 -3.85 -5.96
CA THR A 30 -8.30 -3.97 -7.30
C THR A 30 -9.18 -4.91 -8.12
N THR A 31 -9.13 -4.78 -9.44
CA THR A 31 -9.99 -5.57 -10.34
C THR A 31 -9.20 -6.10 -11.53
N PHE A 32 -9.40 -7.38 -11.82
CA PHE A 32 -8.84 -8.10 -12.96
C PHE A 32 -9.97 -8.60 -13.84
N THR A 33 -9.72 -8.69 -15.14
CA THR A 33 -10.69 -9.24 -16.10
C THR A 33 -10.03 -10.36 -16.89
N GLU A 34 -10.64 -11.54 -16.87
CA GLU A 34 -10.21 -12.73 -17.61
C GLU A 34 -11.38 -13.24 -18.44
N GLY A 35 -11.37 -12.97 -19.75
CA GLY A 35 -12.48 -13.30 -20.64
C GLY A 35 -13.81 -12.71 -20.13
N PRO A 36 -14.87 -13.53 -19.91
CA PRO A 36 -16.15 -13.04 -19.40
C PRO A 36 -16.14 -12.79 -17.88
N LEU A 37 -15.10 -13.20 -17.15
CA LEU A 37 -15.03 -13.09 -15.71
C LEU A 37 -14.32 -11.80 -15.28
N ARG A 38 -14.88 -11.16 -14.26
CA ARG A 38 -14.26 -10.04 -13.55
C ARG A 38 -14.03 -10.44 -12.10
N PHE A 39 -12.80 -10.33 -11.65
CA PHE A 39 -12.38 -10.60 -10.28
C PHE A 39 -12.09 -9.29 -9.57
N THR A 40 -12.83 -8.97 -8.52
CA THR A 40 -12.58 -7.80 -7.67
C THR A 40 -12.12 -8.28 -6.29
N TYR A 41 -10.88 -7.96 -5.95
CA TYR A 41 -10.32 -8.17 -4.61
C TYR A 41 -10.56 -6.90 -3.81
N SER A 42 -11.09 -7.01 -2.60
CA SER A 42 -11.30 -5.85 -1.73
C SER A 42 -10.93 -6.14 -0.29
N LEU A 43 -10.51 -5.09 0.41
CA LEU A 43 -10.38 -5.00 1.85
C LEU A 43 -11.38 -3.94 2.32
N VAL A 44 -12.34 -4.33 3.15
CA VAL A 44 -13.40 -3.45 3.66
C VAL A 44 -13.54 -3.70 5.14
N ASP A 45 -13.31 -2.66 5.93
CA ASP A 45 -13.37 -2.64 7.40
C ASP A 45 -12.52 -3.78 8.00
N GLY A 46 -11.34 -4.00 7.41
CA GLY A 46 -10.40 -5.05 7.80
C GLY A 46 -10.72 -6.44 7.24
N ALA A 47 -11.92 -6.68 6.70
CA ALA A 47 -12.31 -7.95 6.11
C ALA A 47 -11.99 -8.02 4.62
N SER A 48 -11.54 -9.17 4.13
CA SER A 48 -11.12 -9.33 2.74
C SER A 48 -12.08 -10.22 1.93
N TYR A 49 -12.37 -9.77 0.70
CA TYR A 49 -13.36 -10.38 -0.17
C TYR A 49 -12.80 -10.58 -1.58
N LEU A 50 -13.21 -11.67 -2.22
CA LEU A 50 -13.13 -11.84 -3.66
C LEU A 50 -14.54 -11.92 -4.23
N VAL A 51 -14.87 -10.95 -5.09
CA VAL A 51 -16.07 -10.96 -5.90
C VAL A 51 -15.73 -11.44 -7.30
N THR A 52 -16.37 -12.51 -7.75
CA THR A 52 -16.30 -12.95 -9.15
C THR A 52 -17.62 -12.61 -9.81
N THR A 53 -17.57 -11.80 -10.88
CA THR A 53 -18.73 -11.43 -11.68
C THR A 53 -18.57 -12.01 -13.08
N ASN A 54 -19.55 -12.79 -13.54
CA ASN A 54 -19.66 -13.16 -14.94
C ASN A 54 -20.37 -12.03 -15.69
N ARG A 55 -19.64 -11.33 -16.56
CA ARG A 55 -20.14 -10.14 -17.29
C ARG A 55 -21.16 -10.46 -18.38
N SER A 56 -21.32 -11.73 -18.75
CA SER A 56 -22.29 -12.16 -19.77
C SER A 56 -23.66 -12.49 -19.17
N SER A 57 -23.70 -12.87 -17.90
CA SER A 57 -24.93 -13.28 -17.19
C SER A 57 -25.24 -12.42 -15.96
N ASP A 58 -24.35 -11.49 -15.63
CA ASP A 58 -24.32 -10.72 -14.38
C ASP A 58 -24.34 -11.55 -13.09
N ALA A 59 -24.08 -12.86 -13.20
CA ALA A 59 -23.99 -13.76 -12.06
C ALA A 59 -22.79 -13.39 -11.18
N LYS A 60 -23.00 -13.28 -9.86
CA LYS A 60 -21.99 -12.89 -8.88
C LYS A 60 -21.79 -13.96 -7.82
N THR A 61 -20.54 -14.21 -7.48
CA THR A 61 -20.17 -14.97 -6.29
C THR A 61 -19.24 -14.14 -5.42
N VAL A 62 -19.41 -14.24 -4.11
CA VAL A 62 -18.59 -13.55 -3.13
C VAL A 62 -18.04 -14.58 -2.16
N ARG A 63 -16.73 -14.53 -1.89
CA ARG A 63 -16.07 -15.38 -0.91
C ARG A 63 -15.07 -14.59 -0.07
N CYS A 64 -14.83 -15.05 1.15
CA CYS A 64 -13.78 -14.52 2.00
C CYS A 64 -12.41 -14.94 1.48
N ILE A 65 -11.43 -14.04 1.59
CA ILE A 65 -10.03 -14.37 1.32
C ILE A 65 -9.36 -14.74 2.65
N PRO A 66 -8.70 -15.90 2.75
CA PRO A 66 -7.95 -16.25 3.94
C PRO A 66 -6.80 -15.26 4.20
N PRO A 67 -6.44 -14.99 5.47
CA PRO A 67 -5.30 -14.13 5.81
C PRO A 67 -3.98 -14.53 5.14
N SER A 68 -3.79 -15.83 4.87
CA SER A 68 -2.59 -16.37 4.25
C SER A 68 -2.45 -16.07 2.75
N THR A 69 -3.50 -15.56 2.09
CA THR A 69 -3.47 -15.32 0.64
C THR A 69 -2.82 -13.97 0.30
N LEU A 70 -3.03 -12.94 1.13
CA LEU A 70 -2.53 -11.59 0.88
C LEU A 70 -2.04 -10.97 2.20
N PRO A 71 -0.82 -10.41 2.26
CA PRO A 71 -0.20 -9.91 3.49
C PRO A 71 -0.72 -8.53 3.91
N PHE A 72 -2.04 -8.36 4.03
CA PHE A 72 -2.66 -7.07 4.37
C PHE A 72 -2.22 -6.54 5.74
N ASN A 73 -2.05 -7.43 6.72
CA ASN A 73 -1.60 -7.06 8.08
C ASN A 73 -0.19 -6.49 8.12
N ASP A 74 0.66 -6.85 7.16
CA ASP A 74 2.07 -6.49 7.20
C ASP A 74 2.33 -5.13 6.55
N MET A 75 1.35 -4.57 5.84
CA MET A 75 1.51 -3.34 5.07
C MET A 75 1.76 -2.12 5.96
N LEU A 76 0.87 -1.89 6.94
CA LEU A 76 1.00 -0.76 7.85
C LEU A 76 2.21 -0.88 8.80
N PRO A 77 2.52 -2.07 9.36
CA PRO A 77 3.79 -2.31 10.05
C PRO A 77 5.02 -1.99 9.19
N ALA A 78 5.02 -2.33 7.90
CA ALA A 78 6.12 -1.99 6.99
C ALA A 78 6.27 -0.47 6.83
N CYS A 79 5.17 0.29 6.76
CA CYS A 79 5.25 1.76 6.78
C CYS A 79 5.87 2.28 8.09
N ASN A 80 5.52 1.69 9.24
CA ASN A 80 6.08 2.08 10.53
C ASN A 80 7.57 1.71 10.69
N ALA A 81 8.05 0.71 9.97
CA ALA A 81 9.42 0.24 10.02
C ALA A 81 10.39 1.02 9.12
N LEU A 82 9.95 2.14 8.52
CA LEU A 82 10.82 2.98 7.69
C LEU A 82 11.99 3.52 8.49
N THR A 83 13.20 3.24 8.00
CA THR A 83 14.44 3.77 8.57
C THR A 83 15.20 4.52 7.49
N PRO A 84 15.66 5.75 7.75
CA PRO A 84 16.39 6.53 6.76
C PRO A 84 17.71 5.84 6.40
N ILE A 85 18.10 5.92 5.13
CA ILE A 85 19.38 5.41 4.63
C ILE A 85 20.04 6.45 3.73
N PRO A 86 21.39 6.50 3.70
CA PRO A 86 22.09 7.50 2.89
C PRO A 86 22.07 7.15 1.39
N SER A 87 22.04 5.86 1.05
CA SER A 87 22.08 5.36 -0.33
C SER A 87 21.47 3.96 -0.41
N ALA A 88 21.06 3.58 -1.62
CA ALA A 88 20.64 2.22 -1.96
C ALA A 88 20.98 1.94 -3.43
N SER A 89 21.17 0.67 -3.76
CA SER A 89 21.37 0.23 -5.15
C SER A 89 20.64 -1.08 -5.44
N ILE A 90 20.20 -1.24 -6.68
CA ILE A 90 19.57 -2.46 -7.21
C ILE A 90 20.28 -2.83 -8.50
N GLY A 91 20.79 -4.07 -8.59
CA GLY A 91 21.53 -4.52 -9.77
C GLY A 91 22.75 -3.66 -10.11
N GLY A 92 23.42 -3.12 -9.08
CA GLY A 92 24.59 -2.23 -9.24
C GLY A 92 24.27 -0.80 -9.67
N LYS A 93 22.98 -0.43 -9.80
CA LYS A 93 22.56 0.94 -10.12
C LYS A 93 22.06 1.64 -8.85
N ALA A 94 22.58 2.81 -8.58
CA ALA A 94 22.13 3.64 -7.48
C ALA A 94 20.67 4.07 -7.67
N ILE A 95 19.91 4.10 -6.58
CA ILE A 95 18.56 4.64 -6.55
C ILE A 95 18.66 6.15 -6.31
N GLU A 96 18.29 6.92 -7.33
CA GLU A 96 18.26 8.37 -7.25
C GLU A 96 17.04 8.85 -6.46
N CYS A 97 17.30 9.52 -5.35
CA CYS A 97 16.29 10.01 -4.43
C CYS A 97 16.64 11.43 -3.98
N LYS A 98 15.64 12.26 -3.68
CA LYS A 98 15.92 13.56 -3.04
C LYS A 98 16.66 13.30 -1.71
N ILE A 99 17.69 14.10 -1.44
CA ILE A 99 18.47 14.00 -0.20
C ILE A 99 17.53 14.05 1.01
N GLY A 100 17.71 13.09 1.93
CA GLY A 100 16.89 12.96 3.14
C GLY A 100 15.56 12.22 2.95
N ASN A 101 15.20 11.84 1.72
CA ASN A 101 13.93 11.17 1.42
C ASN A 101 14.06 9.68 1.09
N LEU A 102 15.24 9.10 1.28
CA LEU A 102 15.51 7.69 1.04
C LEU A 102 15.44 6.89 2.35
N PHE A 103 14.66 5.83 2.34
CA PHE A 103 14.41 4.96 3.48
C PHE A 103 14.57 3.49 3.08
N LYS A 104 14.74 2.60 4.06
CA LYS A 104 14.50 1.16 3.91
C LYS A 104 13.33 0.71 4.76
N THR A 105 12.66 -0.34 4.30
CA THR A 105 11.69 -1.10 5.08
C THR A 105 11.69 -2.57 4.64
N SER A 106 10.95 -3.42 5.34
CA SER A 106 10.64 -4.78 4.90
C SER A 106 9.14 -5.03 4.90
N PHE A 107 8.67 -5.70 3.84
CA PHE A 107 7.29 -6.12 3.68
C PHE A 107 7.26 -7.53 3.13
N ALA A 108 6.45 -8.42 3.74
CA ALA A 108 6.35 -9.83 3.38
C ALA A 108 7.73 -10.55 3.24
N GLY A 109 8.69 -10.19 4.11
CA GLY A 109 10.05 -10.76 4.12
C GLY A 109 11.00 -10.20 3.04
N VAL A 110 10.56 -9.25 2.22
CA VAL A 110 11.38 -8.61 1.19
C VAL A 110 11.82 -7.22 1.66
N GLN A 111 13.05 -6.83 1.37
CA GLN A 111 13.57 -5.48 1.67
C GLN A 111 13.28 -4.52 0.52
N TYR A 112 12.81 -3.33 0.87
CA TYR A 112 12.48 -2.25 -0.05
C TYR A 112 13.32 -1.02 0.26
N ALA A 113 13.86 -0.38 -0.77
CA ALA A 113 14.29 1.01 -0.70
C ALA A 113 13.12 1.91 -1.08
N VAL A 114 12.80 2.92 -0.27
CA VAL A 114 11.62 3.77 -0.44
C VAL A 114 12.04 5.22 -0.63
N CYS A 115 11.60 5.81 -1.73
CA CYS A 115 11.79 7.21 -2.05
C CYS A 115 10.51 8.00 -1.83
N LEU A 116 10.53 8.91 -0.86
CA LEU A 116 9.41 9.80 -0.59
C LEU A 116 9.47 11.04 -1.49
N ALA A 117 8.35 11.37 -2.14
CA ALA A 117 8.21 12.52 -3.04
C ALA A 117 7.17 13.54 -2.53
N GLY A 118 6.89 13.53 -1.22
CA GLY A 118 5.91 14.41 -0.58
C GLY A 118 4.54 14.27 -1.23
N LYS A 119 3.96 15.37 -1.71
CA LYS A 119 2.62 15.39 -2.31
C LYS A 119 2.48 14.55 -3.59
N LEU A 120 3.59 14.18 -4.23
CA LEU A 120 3.57 13.33 -5.43
C LEU A 120 3.44 11.84 -5.10
N GLY A 121 3.60 11.45 -3.83
CA GLY A 121 3.59 10.06 -3.41
C GLY A 121 4.95 9.53 -3.00
N PHE A 122 5.18 8.25 -3.26
CA PHE A 122 6.47 7.59 -3.03
C PHE A 122 6.68 6.45 -4.02
N THR A 123 7.92 6.01 -4.14
CA THR A 123 8.27 4.81 -4.90
C THR A 123 9.04 3.85 -4.01
N ALA A 124 8.61 2.59 -3.93
CA ALA A 124 9.33 1.54 -3.23
C ALA A 124 9.94 0.57 -4.24
N TYR A 125 11.25 0.34 -4.12
CA TYR A 125 12.06 -0.42 -5.05
C TYR A 125 12.58 -1.69 -4.40
N THR A 126 12.54 -2.77 -5.16
CA THR A 126 13.25 -4.03 -4.90
C THR A 126 13.82 -4.53 -6.21
N SER A 127 14.65 -5.57 -6.20
CA SER A 127 15.07 -6.20 -7.45
C SER A 127 13.90 -6.76 -8.27
N ALA A 128 12.83 -7.19 -7.58
CA ALA A 128 11.75 -8.00 -8.13
C ALA A 128 10.47 -7.22 -8.42
N MET A 129 10.37 -5.96 -7.99
CA MET A 129 9.22 -5.09 -8.26
C MET A 129 9.51 -3.64 -7.88
N THR A 130 8.75 -2.73 -8.49
CA THR A 130 8.74 -1.30 -8.18
C THR A 130 7.31 -0.84 -7.92
N ILE A 131 7.00 -0.52 -6.67
CA ILE A 131 5.69 -0.03 -6.26
C ILE A 131 5.70 1.50 -6.39
N GLY A 132 4.81 2.04 -7.20
CA GLY A 132 4.63 3.48 -7.35
C GLY A 132 3.36 3.93 -6.65
N VAL A 133 3.45 4.91 -5.77
CA VAL A 133 2.29 5.43 -5.05
C VAL A 133 2.04 6.85 -5.47
N THR A 134 0.78 7.18 -5.69
CA THR A 134 0.34 8.53 -6.03
C THR A 134 -0.87 8.89 -5.20
N TYR A 135 -0.87 10.09 -4.64
CA TYR A 135 -2.00 10.57 -3.84
C TYR A 135 -3.10 11.18 -4.68
N LEU A 136 -4.33 10.98 -4.25
CA LEU A 136 -5.50 11.59 -4.88
C LEU A 136 -6.11 12.70 -4.08
N ASP A 137 -6.72 13.58 -4.84
CA ASP A 137 -7.48 14.70 -4.29
C ASP A 137 -8.82 14.24 -3.70
N ASN A 138 -9.42 13.16 -4.23
CA ASN A 138 -10.76 12.71 -3.84
C ASN A 138 -10.81 11.22 -3.52
N PRO A 139 -11.53 10.82 -2.46
CA PRO A 139 -11.72 9.42 -2.11
C PRO A 139 -12.29 8.57 -3.23
N VAL A 140 -11.80 7.34 -3.38
CA VAL A 140 -12.41 6.40 -4.32
C VAL A 140 -13.63 5.72 -3.72
N ASN A 141 -14.60 5.33 -4.55
CA ASN A 141 -15.70 4.50 -4.08
C ASN A 141 -15.25 3.04 -3.96
N VAL A 142 -15.00 2.58 -2.73
CA VAL A 142 -14.71 1.17 -2.45
C VAL A 142 -16.02 0.39 -2.33
N PRO A 143 -16.28 -0.62 -3.19
CA PRO A 143 -17.52 -1.37 -3.15
C PRO A 143 -17.73 -2.09 -1.82
N LYS A 144 -18.79 -1.72 -1.10
CA LYS A 144 -19.24 -2.49 0.07
C LYS A 144 -19.63 -3.89 -0.38
N THR A 145 -19.08 -4.89 0.27
CA THR A 145 -19.22 -6.29 -0.13
C THR A 145 -19.76 -7.10 1.04
N LYS A 146 -20.75 -7.96 0.77
CA LYS A 146 -21.29 -8.94 1.70
C LYS A 146 -21.33 -10.30 1.02
N LEU A 147 -21.32 -11.36 1.81
CA LEU A 147 -21.54 -12.71 1.33
C LEU A 147 -22.98 -12.87 0.82
N ASN A 148 -23.22 -13.92 0.05
CA ASN A 148 -24.53 -14.18 -0.57
C ASN A 148 -25.66 -14.38 0.46
N ASP A 149 -25.32 -14.79 1.68
CA ASP A 149 -26.25 -14.92 2.82
C ASP A 149 -26.44 -13.61 3.61
N GLY A 150 -25.81 -12.52 3.17
CA GLY A 150 -25.86 -11.21 3.82
C GLY A 150 -24.87 -11.03 4.98
N SER A 151 -24.10 -12.05 5.33
CA SER A 151 -23.05 -11.97 6.36
C SER A 151 -21.78 -11.29 5.83
N SER A 152 -20.88 -10.93 6.75
CA SER A 152 -19.58 -10.32 6.45
C SER A 152 -18.46 -11.32 6.71
N CYS A 153 -17.34 -11.15 6.00
CA CYS A 153 -16.12 -11.89 6.31
C CYS A 153 -15.50 -11.38 7.63
N ASN A 154 -14.74 -12.25 8.29
CA ASN A 154 -13.99 -11.86 9.48
C ASN A 154 -12.93 -10.81 9.12
N ALA A 155 -12.75 -9.82 10.00
CA ALA A 155 -11.65 -8.88 9.88
C ALA A 155 -10.33 -9.63 10.00
N ILE A 156 -9.48 -9.44 8.99
CA ILE A 156 -8.13 -9.97 8.95
C ILE A 156 -7.09 -8.86 9.12
N ALA A 157 -7.44 -7.60 8.83
CA ALA A 157 -6.59 -6.44 9.04
C ALA A 157 -7.09 -5.56 10.19
N ASN A 158 -6.17 -5.06 11.00
CA ASN A 158 -6.46 -4.21 12.16
C ASN A 158 -5.99 -2.77 11.91
N ALA A 159 -6.62 -1.83 12.60
CA ALA A 159 -6.13 -0.46 12.66
C ALA A 159 -4.78 -0.44 13.41
N VAL A 160 -3.81 0.33 12.90
CA VAL A 160 -2.45 0.40 13.43
C VAL A 160 -2.11 1.85 13.76
N GLY A 161 -1.48 2.07 14.91
CA GLY A 161 -0.93 3.37 15.28
C GLY A 161 0.30 3.71 14.43
N MET A 162 0.34 4.92 13.86
CA MET A 162 1.38 5.29 12.89
C MET A 162 2.50 6.11 13.52
N THR A 163 3.75 5.87 13.10
CA THR A 163 4.88 6.75 13.40
C THR A 163 4.75 8.07 12.64
N PRO A 164 5.42 9.16 13.08
CA PRO A 164 5.39 10.43 12.35
C PRO A 164 5.91 10.32 10.91
N THR A 165 6.93 9.50 10.68
CA THR A 165 7.47 9.23 9.33
C THR A 165 6.48 8.47 8.47
N ALA A 166 5.83 7.44 9.02
CA ALA A 166 4.77 6.70 8.31
C ALA A 166 3.58 7.61 7.97
N LEU A 167 3.14 8.47 8.91
CA LEU A 167 2.08 9.44 8.64
C LEU A 167 2.46 10.41 7.52
N ALA A 168 3.67 10.99 7.59
CA ALA A 168 4.15 11.90 6.56
C ALA A 168 4.23 11.23 5.19
N MET A 169 4.70 9.98 5.14
CA MET A 169 4.62 9.16 3.95
C MET A 169 3.17 9.03 3.49
N LEU A 170 2.26 8.48 4.29
CA LEU A 170 0.88 8.18 3.87
C LEU A 170 0.03 9.43 3.52
N SER A 171 0.33 10.61 4.08
CA SER A 171 -0.37 11.86 3.79
C SER A 171 0.28 12.71 2.68
N GLY A 172 1.52 12.39 2.32
CA GLY A 172 2.35 13.23 1.45
C GLY A 172 2.81 14.53 2.10
N SER A 173 2.83 14.58 3.44
CA SER A 173 3.43 15.67 4.21
C SER A 173 4.95 15.55 4.24
N GLU A 174 5.63 16.60 4.70
CA GLU A 174 7.08 16.54 4.89
C GLU A 174 7.43 15.60 6.05
N VAL A 175 8.50 14.82 5.89
CA VAL A 175 8.99 13.95 6.95
C VAL A 175 9.58 14.82 8.06
N PRO A 176 9.18 14.59 9.33
CA PRO A 176 9.80 15.28 10.45
C PRO A 176 11.30 15.01 10.48
N VAL A 177 12.10 16.07 10.43
CA VAL A 177 13.57 15.95 10.49
C VAL A 177 13.97 15.58 11.92
N SER A 178 14.44 14.37 12.14
CA SER A 178 15.16 14.04 13.37
C SER A 178 16.54 14.69 13.30
N THR A 179 16.91 15.50 14.30
CA THR A 179 18.21 16.19 14.40
C THR A 179 19.39 15.26 14.70
N SER A 180 19.20 13.94 14.61
CA SER A 180 20.26 12.97 14.88
C SER A 180 21.07 12.70 13.62
N ARG A 181 22.29 13.26 13.55
CA ARG A 181 23.33 12.83 12.59
C ARG A 181 23.59 11.33 12.81
N ILE A 182 23.19 10.48 11.87
CA ILE A 182 23.57 9.06 11.86
C ILE A 182 24.41 8.82 10.61
N LEU A 183 25.69 8.52 10.83
CA LEU A 183 26.59 7.98 9.81
C LEU A 183 26.53 6.45 9.85
N THR A 184 26.66 5.85 8.66
CA THR A 184 27.18 4.50 8.31
C THR A 184 26.25 3.43 7.71
N GLU A 185 26.90 2.75 6.74
CA GLU A 185 26.68 1.52 5.96
C GLU A 185 25.67 1.47 4.79
N GLU A 186 26.19 1.02 3.64
CA GLU A 186 25.45 0.78 2.40
C GLU A 186 24.57 -0.47 2.55
N THR A 187 23.28 -0.36 2.22
CA THR A 187 22.38 -1.52 2.17
C THR A 187 22.25 -2.06 0.75
N HIS A 188 22.75 -3.28 0.53
CA HIS A 188 22.58 -4.02 -0.72
C HIS A 188 21.24 -4.79 -0.72
N ILE A 189 20.38 -4.53 -1.70
CA ILE A 189 19.14 -5.29 -1.92
C ILE A 189 19.44 -6.44 -2.90
N GLY A 190 19.17 -7.68 -2.49
CA GLY A 190 19.49 -8.90 -3.26
C GLY A 190 18.79 -9.00 -4.61
N ASN A 191 19.40 -9.74 -5.55
CA ASN A 191 19.00 -9.82 -6.96
C ASN A 191 17.88 -10.83 -7.24
N GLY A 192 16.95 -10.45 -8.12
CA GLY A 192 15.89 -11.29 -8.69
C GLY A 192 14.93 -10.42 -9.49
N PHE A 193 14.86 -10.61 -10.80
CA PHE A 193 14.15 -9.76 -11.77
C PHE A 193 12.65 -10.06 -11.83
N PHE A 194 11.79 -9.06 -11.59
CA PHE A 194 10.43 -8.90 -12.15
C PHE A 194 10.08 -7.40 -12.07
N VAL A 195 9.22 -6.88 -12.97
CA VAL A 195 8.68 -5.52 -12.88
C VAL A 195 7.21 -5.65 -12.55
N VAL A 196 6.83 -5.32 -11.31
CA VAL A 196 5.42 -5.17 -10.93
C VAL A 196 5.21 -3.70 -10.62
N LEU A 197 4.56 -2.96 -11.53
CA LEU A 197 4.10 -1.60 -11.23
C LEU A 197 2.75 -1.74 -10.52
N VAL A 198 2.80 -1.69 -9.19
CA VAL A 198 1.60 -1.47 -8.39
C VAL A 198 1.43 0.03 -8.28
N ARG A 199 0.44 0.60 -8.97
CA ARG A 199 0.05 1.99 -8.75
C ARG A 199 -0.94 1.99 -7.58
N LEU A 200 -0.42 2.23 -6.36
CA LEU A 200 -1.29 2.46 -5.21
C LEU A 200 -1.77 3.90 -5.28
N ARG A 201 -3.07 4.04 -5.46
CA ARG A 201 -3.75 5.32 -5.51
C ARG A 201 -4.36 5.53 -4.13
N LEU A 202 -3.68 6.31 -3.29
CA LEU A 202 -3.97 6.48 -1.86
C LEU A 202 -4.58 7.86 -1.60
N ASP A 203 -5.69 7.95 -0.88
CA ASP A 203 -6.33 9.25 -0.64
C ASP A 203 -5.68 10.01 0.52
N ARG A 204 -5.64 11.35 0.38
CA ARG A 204 -5.02 12.24 1.36
C ARG A 204 -5.82 12.30 2.66
N LEU A 205 -5.13 12.18 3.79
CA LEU A 205 -5.69 12.55 5.09
C LEU A 205 -5.81 14.08 5.19
N ALA A 206 -7.04 14.57 5.29
CA ALA A 206 -7.31 15.97 5.56
C ALA A 206 -6.92 16.28 7.02
N SER A 207 -5.86 17.08 7.20
CA SER A 207 -5.58 17.75 8.47
C SER A 207 -6.67 18.79 8.72
N SER A 208 -7.54 18.55 9.70
CA SER A 208 -8.43 19.58 10.25
C SER A 208 -7.58 20.70 10.86
N GLY A 209 -7.45 21.81 10.14
CA GLY A 209 -6.94 23.06 10.66
C GLY A 209 -8.12 23.90 11.15
N ASN A 210 -8.33 23.93 12.47
CA ASN A 210 -9.14 24.98 13.08
C ASN A 210 -8.37 26.30 12.99
N GLY A 211 -8.84 27.18 12.11
CA GLY A 211 -8.50 28.60 12.12
C GLY A 211 -9.37 29.33 13.14
N VAL A 212 -8.71 30.25 13.84
CA VAL A 212 -9.20 31.17 14.90
C VAL A 212 -10.49 31.88 14.55
#